data_AF-A0A2D8NK68-F1
#
_entry.id   AF-A0A2D8NK68-F1
#
_cell.length_a   1.000
_cell.length_b   1.000
_cell.length_c   1.000
_cell.angle_alpha   90.00
_cell.angle_beta   90.00
_cell.angle_gamma   90.00
#
_symmetry.space_group_name_H-M   'P 1'
#
loop_
_entity.id
_entity.type
_entity.pdbx_description
1 polymer ?
#
loop_
_entity_poly.entity_id
_entity_poly.type
_entity_poly.pdbx_seq_one_letter_code
_entity_poly.pdbx_strand_id
1 'polypeptide(L)'
;MLGAVLAILAAVVPILASCYVAGSVLAEHAHQSHVARVYERVWGWYQAERERLDREVSVHDSRFQRLSKELTARRMMLLEMNGVDPWTGTAKALGESGFPKPPPAAERRRQWVLLWGSLVGVFFLAMSLL
;
A
#
# COMPACT_ATOMS: atom_id res chain seq x y z
N MET A 1 30.52 -27.91 20.38
CA MET A 1 29.18 -27.93 19.75
C MET A 1 28.43 -26.61 19.91
N LEU A 2 28.38 -26.02 21.11
CA LEU A 2 27.64 -24.77 21.36
C LEU A 2 28.10 -23.60 20.46
N GLY A 3 29.42 -23.37 20.32
CA GLY A 3 29.96 -22.29 19.47
C GLY A 3 29.57 -22.42 17.98
N ALA A 4 29.56 -23.64 17.44
CA ALA A 4 29.12 -23.89 16.06
C ALA A 4 27.62 -23.58 15.87
N VAL A 5 26.79 -23.94 16.85
CA VAL A 5 25.35 -23.61 16.83
C VAL A 5 25.15 -22.09 16.87
N LEU A 6 25.90 -21.37 17.72
CA LEU A 6 25.84 -19.91 17.79
C LEU A 6 26.31 -19.24 16.50
N ALA A 7 27.38 -19.73 15.86
CA ALA A 7 27.84 -19.22 14.57
C ALA A 7 26.82 -19.43 13.44
N ILE A 8 26.11 -20.57 13.44
CA ILE A 8 25.00 -20.81 12.50
C ILE A 8 23.85 -19.83 12.75
N LEU A 9 23.45 -19.63 14.01
CA LEU A 9 22.41 -18.66 14.37
C LEU A 9 22.79 -17.22 14.00
N ALA A 10 24.07 -16.87 14.14
CA ALA A 10 24.60 -15.57 13.75
C ALA A 10 24.38 -15.27 12.26
N ALA A 11 24.42 -16.29 11.41
CA ALA A 11 24.13 -16.15 9.98
C ALA A 11 22.62 -16.24 9.67
N VAL A 12 21.91 -17.17 10.28
CA VAL A 12 20.49 -17.45 9.97
C VAL A 12 19.59 -16.29 10.38
N VAL A 13 19.80 -15.68 11.54
CA VAL A 13 18.91 -14.63 12.07
C VAL A 13 18.86 -13.38 11.16
N PRO A 14 19.99 -12.79 10.72
CA PRO A 14 19.98 -11.68 9.77
C PRO A 14 19.36 -12.05 8.42
N ILE A 15 19.55 -13.28 7.94
CA ILE A 15 18.96 -13.76 6.68
C ILE A 15 17.43 -13.79 6.80
N LEU A 16 16.89 -14.37 7.88
CA LEU A 16 15.44 -14.43 8.10
C LEU A 16 14.82 -13.03 8.26
N ALA A 17 15.49 -12.12 8.97
CA ALA A 17 15.06 -10.74 9.09
C ALA A 17 15.00 -10.03 7.72
N SER A 18 16.00 -10.26 6.87
CA SER A 18 16.05 -9.72 5.51
C SER A 18 14.96 -10.31 4.62
N CYS A 19 14.72 -11.61 4.68
CA CYS A 19 13.64 -12.28 3.95
C CYS A 19 12.25 -11.77 4.36
N TYR A 20 12.01 -11.56 5.65
CA TYR A 20 10.76 -10.97 6.14
C TYR A 20 10.53 -9.58 5.54
N VAL A 21 11.56 -8.73 5.56
CA VAL A 21 11.47 -7.36 5.02
C VAL A 21 11.20 -7.41 3.52
N ALA A 22 11.98 -8.17 2.76
CA ALA A 22 11.80 -8.33 1.32
C ALA A 22 10.39 -8.83 0.97
N GLY A 23 9.91 -9.88 1.63
CA GLY A 23 8.56 -10.42 1.42
C GLY A 23 7.47 -9.40 1.75
N SER A 24 7.62 -8.67 2.86
CA SER A 24 6.65 -7.64 3.24
C SER A 24 6.62 -6.47 2.26
N VAL A 25 7.76 -6.09 1.66
CA VAL A 25 7.85 -5.05 0.63
C VAL A 25 7.19 -5.53 -0.66
N LEU A 26 7.42 -6.77 -1.08
CA LEU A 26 6.75 -7.36 -2.25
C LEU A 26 5.24 -7.42 -2.09
N ALA A 27 4.75 -7.80 -0.90
CA ALA A 27 3.32 -7.83 -0.60
C ALA A 27 2.70 -6.42 -0.69
N GLU A 28 3.39 -5.41 -0.17
CA GLU A 28 2.95 -4.01 -0.28
C GLU A 28 2.91 -3.56 -1.75
N HIS A 29 3.97 -3.81 -2.53
CA HIS A 29 4.00 -3.47 -3.94
C HIS A 29 2.91 -4.19 -4.74
N ALA A 30 2.63 -5.46 -4.43
CA ALA A 30 1.55 -6.20 -5.05
C ALA A 30 0.19 -5.57 -4.73
N HIS A 31 -0.03 -5.14 -3.47
CA HIS A 31 -1.25 -4.45 -3.05
C HIS A 31 -1.39 -3.09 -3.76
N GLN A 32 -0.34 -2.27 -3.77
CA GLN A 32 -0.35 -0.98 -4.48
C GLN A 32 -0.60 -1.14 -5.98
N SER A 33 0.00 -2.15 -6.61
CA SER A 33 -0.21 -2.47 -8.03
C SER A 33 -1.64 -2.97 -8.31
N HIS A 34 -2.25 -3.67 -7.35
CA HIS A 34 -3.66 -4.04 -7.43
C HIS A 34 -4.56 -2.80 -7.36
N VAL A 35 -4.35 -1.94 -6.36
CA VAL A 35 -5.09 -0.68 -6.19
C VAL A 35 -5.01 0.18 -7.44
N ALA A 36 -3.80 0.37 -8.01
CA ALA A 36 -3.60 1.15 -9.23
C ALA A 36 -4.41 0.61 -10.42
N ARG A 37 -4.36 -0.71 -10.67
CA ARG A 37 -5.11 -1.36 -11.77
C ARG A 37 -6.62 -1.26 -11.59
N VAL A 38 -7.11 -1.42 -10.36
CA VAL A 38 -8.54 -1.25 -10.04
C VAL A 38 -8.95 0.19 -10.27
N TYR A 39 -8.18 1.14 -9.78
CA TYR A 39 -8.47 2.56 -9.91
C TYR A 39 -8.53 2.97 -11.39
N GLU A 40 -7.53 2.59 -12.20
CA GLU A 40 -7.50 2.86 -13.63
C GLU A 40 -8.75 2.33 -14.35
N ARG A 41 -9.15 1.09 -14.04
CA ARG A 41 -10.34 0.46 -14.64
C ARG A 41 -11.63 1.17 -14.23
N VAL A 42 -11.83 1.43 -12.95
CA VAL A 42 -13.05 2.09 -12.42
C VAL A 42 -13.11 3.54 -12.87
N TRP A 43 -11.97 4.23 -12.93
CA TRP A 43 -11.87 5.61 -13.38
C TRP A 43 -12.13 5.74 -14.89
N GLY A 44 -11.61 4.83 -15.71
CA GLY A 44 -11.91 4.78 -17.15
C GLY A 44 -13.40 4.58 -17.43
N TRP A 45 -14.05 3.65 -16.71
CA TRP A 45 -15.50 3.48 -16.78
C TRP A 45 -16.26 4.74 -16.32
N TYR A 46 -15.87 5.33 -15.18
CA TYR A 46 -16.52 6.52 -14.63
C TYR A 46 -16.42 7.73 -15.56
N GLN A 47 -15.25 7.97 -16.17
CA GLN A 47 -15.07 9.05 -17.13
C GLN A 47 -15.92 8.84 -18.37
N ALA A 48 -15.90 7.65 -18.96
CA ALA A 48 -16.70 7.36 -20.15
C ALA A 48 -18.20 7.58 -19.90
N GLU A 49 -18.70 7.18 -18.73
CA GLU A 49 -20.11 7.36 -18.37
C GLU A 49 -20.42 8.83 -18.01
N ARG A 50 -19.45 9.55 -17.42
CA ARG A 50 -19.57 10.98 -17.17
C ARG A 50 -19.66 11.79 -18.47
N GLU A 51 -18.83 11.48 -19.45
CA GLU A 51 -18.86 12.11 -20.77
C GLU A 51 -20.14 11.80 -21.55
N ARG A 52 -20.76 10.63 -21.32
CA ARG A 52 -22.09 10.33 -21.86
C ARG A 52 -23.15 11.20 -21.18
N LEU A 53 -23.12 11.28 -19.85
CA LEU A 53 -24.05 12.11 -19.09
C LEU A 53 -23.96 13.60 -19.49
N ASP A 54 -22.74 14.12 -19.64
CA ASP A 54 -22.50 15.52 -20.03
C ASP A 54 -22.97 15.82 -21.48
N ARG A 55 -23.03 14.80 -22.36
CA ARG A 55 -23.58 14.92 -23.73
C ARG A 55 -25.10 14.81 -23.77
N GLU A 56 -25.68 13.94 -22.96
CA GLU A 56 -27.12 13.63 -22.99
C GLU A 56 -27.97 14.60 -22.16
N VAL A 57 -27.40 15.16 -21.09
CA VAL A 57 -28.12 15.96 -20.11
C VAL A 57 -27.34 17.25 -19.83
N SER A 58 -27.99 18.39 -20.06
CA SER A 58 -27.40 19.69 -19.71
C SER A 58 -27.15 19.79 -18.21
N VAL A 59 -26.04 20.42 -17.83
CA VAL A 59 -25.66 20.68 -16.43
C VAL A 59 -26.75 21.47 -15.67
N HIS A 60 -27.55 22.26 -16.38
CA HIS A 60 -28.65 23.05 -15.80
C HIS A 60 -29.95 22.24 -15.61
N ASP A 61 -30.03 21.01 -16.10
CA ASP A 61 -31.17 20.11 -15.85
C ASP A 61 -31.13 19.60 -14.40
N SER A 62 -32.27 19.64 -13.70
CA SER A 62 -32.39 19.13 -12.33
C SER A 62 -32.06 17.64 -12.21
N ARG A 63 -32.23 16.87 -13.29
CA ARG A 63 -31.87 15.44 -13.36
C ARG A 63 -30.36 15.22 -13.37
N PHE A 64 -29.58 16.17 -13.88
CA PHE A 64 -28.13 16.06 -13.97
C PHE A 64 -27.50 15.82 -12.60
N GLN A 65 -27.91 16.59 -11.59
CA GLN A 65 -27.38 16.44 -10.23
C GLN A 65 -27.68 15.06 -9.65
N ARG A 66 -28.88 14.52 -9.89
CA ARG A 66 -29.27 13.20 -9.40
C ARG A 66 -28.44 12.11 -10.06
N LEU A 67 -28.36 12.11 -11.39
CA LEU A 67 -27.59 11.13 -12.16
C LEU A 67 -26.08 11.22 -11.86
N SER A 68 -25.55 12.43 -11.69
CA SER A 68 -24.16 12.65 -11.28
C SER A 68 -23.87 12.06 -9.90
N LYS A 69 -24.80 12.20 -8.94
CA LYS A 69 -24.67 11.61 -7.60
C LYS A 69 -24.74 10.09 -7.66
N GLU A 70 -25.69 9.52 -8.41
CA GLU A 70 -25.82 8.08 -8.61
C GLU A 70 -24.55 7.48 -9.25
N LEU A 71 -24.01 8.14 -10.27
CA LEU A 71 -22.76 7.73 -10.93
C LEU A 71 -21.58 7.75 -9.96
N THR A 72 -21.49 8.79 -9.12
CA THR A 72 -20.45 8.90 -8.09
C THR A 72 -20.61 7.81 -7.02
N ALA A 73 -21.83 7.54 -6.56
CA ALA A 73 -22.11 6.47 -5.61
C ALA A 73 -21.73 5.10 -6.18
N ARG A 74 -22.04 4.85 -7.46
CA ARG A 74 -21.67 3.62 -8.14
C ARG A 74 -20.16 3.47 -8.30
N ARG A 75 -19.44 4.56 -8.58
CA ARG A 75 -17.95 4.56 -8.55
C ARG A 75 -17.43 4.14 -7.18
N MET A 76 -17.97 4.70 -6.10
CA MET A 76 -17.54 4.39 -4.74
C MET A 76 -17.80 2.92 -4.38
N MET A 77 -18.99 2.41 -4.72
CA MET A 77 -19.35 1.00 -4.55
C MET A 77 -18.40 0.06 -5.33
N LEU A 78 -18.05 0.41 -6.57
CA LEU A 78 -17.11 -0.39 -7.37
C LEU A 78 -15.70 -0.44 -6.76
N LEU A 79 -15.21 0.66 -6.20
CA LEU A 79 -13.93 0.68 -5.49
C LEU A 79 -13.99 -0.20 -4.24
N GLU A 80 -15.05 -0.05 -3.45
CA GLU A 80 -15.26 -0.82 -2.21
C GLU A 80 -15.38 -2.33 -2.47
N MET A 81 -16.11 -2.75 -3.53
CA MET A 81 -16.20 -4.14 -3.95
C MET A 81 -14.85 -4.76 -4.36
N ASN A 82 -13.88 -3.93 -4.76
CA ASN A 82 -12.51 -4.36 -5.06
C ASN A 82 -11.57 -4.18 -3.85
N GLY A 83 -12.10 -3.89 -2.66
CA GLY A 83 -11.31 -3.66 -1.46
C GLY A 83 -10.44 -2.41 -1.50
N VAL A 84 -10.79 -1.44 -2.35
CA VAL A 84 -10.10 -0.14 -2.47
C VAL A 84 -10.91 0.91 -1.72
N ASP A 85 -10.26 1.67 -0.84
CA ASP A 85 -10.90 2.79 -0.16
C ASP A 85 -11.35 3.85 -1.19
N PRO A 86 -12.66 4.11 -1.35
CA PRO A 86 -13.17 5.06 -2.35
C PRO A 86 -12.73 6.51 -2.10
N TRP A 87 -12.20 6.82 -0.92
CA TRP A 87 -11.74 8.16 -0.52
C TRP A 87 -10.26 8.42 -0.78
N THR A 88 -9.51 7.43 -1.26
CA THR A 88 -8.07 7.57 -1.55
C THR A 88 -7.76 8.59 -2.66
N GLY A 89 -8.73 8.96 -3.51
CA GLY A 89 -8.43 9.50 -4.85
C GLY A 89 -8.54 11.00 -5.15
N THR A 90 -9.20 11.90 -4.40
CA THR A 90 -9.63 13.18 -5.03
C THR A 90 -9.37 14.52 -4.34
N ALA A 91 -9.13 14.59 -3.03
CA ALA A 91 -8.80 15.87 -2.37
C ALA A 91 -7.72 15.70 -1.31
N LYS A 92 -7.79 14.58 -0.60
CA LYS A 92 -6.87 14.22 0.46
C LYS A 92 -5.45 14.01 -0.08
N ALA A 93 -5.27 13.20 -1.13
CA ALA A 93 -3.94 12.91 -1.70
C ALA A 93 -3.21 14.13 -2.31
N LEU A 94 -3.96 15.10 -2.86
CA LEU A 94 -3.42 16.33 -3.47
C LEU A 94 -3.08 17.39 -2.42
N GLY A 95 -3.87 17.49 -1.34
CA GLY A 95 -3.51 18.30 -0.17
C GLY A 95 -2.38 17.67 0.66
N GLU A 96 -2.26 16.34 0.61
CA GLU A 96 -1.28 15.58 1.37
C GLU A 96 0.07 15.37 0.64
N SER A 97 0.17 15.66 -0.66
CA SER A 97 1.44 15.61 -1.41
C SER A 97 2.33 16.83 -1.17
N GLY A 98 1.76 17.93 -0.64
CA GLY A 98 2.49 19.15 -0.30
C GLY A 98 3.28 19.07 1.02
N PHE A 99 3.09 18.02 1.83
CA PHE A 99 3.73 17.88 3.13
C PHE A 99 4.50 16.56 3.24
N PRO A 100 5.74 16.56 3.78
CA PRO A 100 6.47 15.33 4.05
C PRO A 100 5.67 14.49 5.06
N LYS A 101 5.21 13.33 4.63
CA LYS A 101 4.55 12.37 5.53
C LYS A 101 5.59 11.56 6.27
N PRO A 102 5.37 11.30 7.57
CA PRO A 102 6.19 10.31 8.28
C PRO A 102 6.05 8.95 7.58
N PRO A 103 7.13 8.14 7.56
CA PRO A 103 7.09 6.83 6.95
C PRO A 103 5.96 5.97 7.57
N PRO A 104 5.28 5.14 6.77
CA PRO A 104 4.25 4.24 7.26
C PRO A 104 4.75 3.41 8.44
N ALA A 105 3.86 3.06 9.38
CA ALA A 105 4.22 2.24 10.53
C ALA A 105 4.84 0.88 10.11
N ALA A 106 4.42 0.34 8.96
CA ALA A 106 5.00 -0.86 8.36
C ALA A 106 6.49 -0.68 8.01
N GLU A 107 6.88 0.48 7.47
CA GLU A 107 8.27 0.77 7.12
C GLU A 107 9.14 0.90 8.36
N ARG A 108 8.63 1.57 9.41
CA ARG A 108 9.30 1.60 10.73
C ARG A 108 9.49 0.20 11.30
N ARG A 109 8.48 -0.68 11.18
CA ARG A 109 8.59 -2.08 11.65
C ARG A 109 9.67 -2.84 10.87
N ARG A 110 9.74 -2.70 9.54
CA ARG A 110 10.78 -3.32 8.71
C ARG A 110 12.18 -2.86 9.11
N GLN A 111 12.38 -1.56 9.32
CA GLN A 111 13.65 -0.99 9.78
C GLN A 111 14.07 -1.58 11.14
N TRP A 112 13.14 -1.68 12.09
CA TRP A 112 13.41 -2.30 13.39
C TRP A 112 13.76 -3.78 13.26
N VAL A 113 13.08 -4.53 12.40
CA VAL A 113 13.38 -5.95 12.18
C VAL A 113 14.79 -6.14 11.61
N LEU A 114 15.22 -5.29 10.66
CA LEU A 114 16.59 -5.32 10.15
C LEU A 114 17.60 -5.00 11.25
N LEU A 115 17.40 -3.90 11.99
CA LEU A 115 18.29 -3.48 13.07
C LEU A 115 18.46 -4.57 14.13
N TRP A 116 17.35 -5.10 14.65
CA TRP A 116 17.40 -6.15 15.67
C TRP A 116 17.95 -7.47 15.12
N GLY A 117 17.56 -7.86 13.91
CA GLY A 117 18.09 -9.06 13.26
C GLY A 117 19.60 -9.01 13.08
N SER A 118 20.14 -7.88 12.62
CA SER A 118 21.58 -7.66 12.50
C SER A 118 22.29 -7.63 13.86
N LEU A 119 21.75 -6.91 14.85
CA LEU A 119 22.34 -6.84 16.20
C LEU A 119 22.41 -8.21 16.87
N VAL A 120 21.34 -8.99 16.78
CA VAL A 120 21.29 -10.36 17.33
C VAL A 120 22.28 -11.27 16.61
N GLY A 121 22.41 -11.14 15.29
CA GLY A 121 23.42 -11.89 14.52
C GLY A 121 24.85 -11.60 14.99
N VAL A 122 25.20 -10.31 15.14
CA VAL A 122 26.52 -9.89 15.65
C VAL A 122 26.74 -10.37 17.08
N PHE A 123 25.72 -10.31 17.93
CA PHE A 123 25.80 -10.80 19.31
C PHE A 123 26.09 -12.30 19.37
N PHE A 124 25.39 -13.11 18.57
CA PHE A 124 25.66 -14.55 18.49
C PHE A 124 27.06 -14.87 17.95
N LEU A 125 27.53 -14.09 16.97
CA LEU A 125 28.90 -14.22 16.47
C LEU A 125 29.91 -13.93 17.58
N ALA A 126 29.76 -12.82 18.30
CA ALA A 126 30.64 -12.47 19.41
C ALA A 126 30.65 -13.55 20.49
N MET A 127 29.48 -14.07 20.88
CA MET A 127 29.36 -15.17 21.85
C MET A 127 29.96 -16.49 21.36
N SER A 128 29.98 -16.73 20.04
CA SER A 128 30.60 -17.95 19.48
C SER A 128 32.12 -17.94 19.53
N LEU A 129 32.72 -16.76 19.70
CA LEU A 129 34.16 -16.52 19.74
C LEU A 129 34.73 -16.44 21.17
N LEU A 130 33.86 -16.44 22.18
CA LEU A 130 34.20 -16.55 23.61
C LEU A 130 34.28 -18.02 24.03
#